data_AF-C7XQD3-F1
#
_entry.id   AF-C7XQD3-F1
#
_cell.length_a   1.000
_cell.length_b   1.000
_cell.length_c   1.000
_cell.angle_alpha   90.00
_cell.angle_beta   90.00
_cell.angle_gamma   90.00
#
_symmetry.space_group_name_H-M   'P 1'
#
loop_
_entity.id
_entity.type
_entity.pdbx_description
1 polymer ?
#
loop_
_entity_poly.entity_id
_entity_poly.type
_entity_poly.pdbx_seq_one_letter_code
_entity_poly.pdbx_strand_id
1 'polypeptide(L)'
;MVTKKIATRDYLRAFITKANKEAGVTYNASKLNSKEECEEYLLNLIKNLRHKKQDNKAYVKEIESLKEEIEILNTGNKRLESEKMFYITQAKEAGKIKKDDEEEIEYFKNRTRFWHKSYREETEKNNVIKKFNTFLSFVIVLEALSIAMLIWK
;
A
#
# COMPACT_ATOMS: atom_id res chain seq x y z
N MET A 1 12.05 -59.46 -55.33
CA MET A 1 11.97 -59.01 -53.92
C MET A 1 10.50 -59.00 -53.53
N VAL A 2 10.02 -59.94 -52.71
CA VAL A 2 8.60 -60.03 -52.35
C VAL A 2 8.31 -59.00 -51.26
N THR A 3 7.64 -57.91 -51.61
CA THR A 3 7.05 -56.99 -50.63
C THR A 3 5.90 -57.71 -49.92
N LYS A 4 6.21 -58.37 -48.79
CA LYS A 4 5.18 -58.92 -47.90
C LYS A 4 4.32 -57.76 -47.40
N LYS A 5 3.11 -57.61 -47.97
CA LYS A 5 2.09 -56.73 -47.40
C LYS A 5 1.85 -57.17 -45.95
N ILE A 6 2.14 -56.29 -45.00
CA ILE A 6 1.84 -56.54 -43.59
C ILE A 6 0.33 -56.68 -43.47
N ALA A 7 -0.14 -57.82 -42.94
CA ALA A 7 -1.55 -57.99 -42.64
C ALA A 7 -1.93 -57.05 -41.49
N THR A 8 -3.09 -56.39 -41.58
CA THR A 8 -3.58 -55.43 -40.56
C THR A 8 -3.52 -55.99 -39.14
N ARG A 9 -3.76 -57.29 -38.96
CA ARG A 9 -3.57 -58.01 -37.70
C ARG A 9 -2.16 -57.85 -37.12
N ASP A 10 -1.12 -58.06 -37.93
CA ASP A 10 0.26 -58.01 -37.46
C ASP A 10 0.68 -56.59 -37.07
N TYR A 11 0.13 -55.58 -37.76
CA TYR A 11 0.25 -54.18 -37.33
C TYR A 11 -0.41 -53.93 -35.97
N LEU A 12 -1.65 -54.40 -35.79
CA LEU A 12 -2.37 -54.24 -34.52
C LEU A 12 -1.69 -54.97 -33.36
N ARG A 13 -1.13 -56.17 -33.59
CA ARG A 13 -0.33 -56.90 -32.58
C ARG A 13 0.90 -56.10 -32.15
N ALA A 14 1.61 -55.50 -33.09
CA ALA A 14 2.76 -54.65 -32.80
C ALA A 14 2.36 -53.41 -31.98
N PHE A 15 1.21 -52.80 -32.31
CA PHE A 15 0.66 -51.67 -31.55
C PHE A 15 0.25 -52.08 -30.13
N ILE A 16 -0.47 -53.19 -29.97
CA ILE A 16 -0.87 -53.74 -28.67
C ILE A 16 0.34 -54.00 -27.77
N THR A 17 1.44 -54.50 -28.34
CA THR A 17 2.66 -54.77 -27.58
C THR A 17 3.25 -53.49 -26.98
N LYS A 18 3.26 -52.39 -27.75
CA LYS A 18 3.70 -51.07 -27.26
C LYS A 18 2.75 -50.52 -26.20
N ALA A 19 1.44 -50.54 -26.48
CA ALA A 19 0.41 -50.07 -25.56
C ALA A 19 0.44 -50.84 -24.23
N ASN A 20 0.65 -52.17 -24.25
CA ASN A 20 0.79 -52.99 -23.06
C ASN A 20 2.01 -52.59 -22.22
N LYS A 21 3.14 -52.26 -22.85
CA LYS A 21 4.35 -51.79 -22.14
C LYS A 21 4.09 -50.47 -21.42
N GLU A 22 3.43 -49.53 -22.08
CA GLU A 22 3.06 -48.23 -21.48
C GLU A 22 2.00 -48.39 -20.38
N ALA A 23 1.06 -49.32 -20.55
CA ALA A 23 0.00 -49.64 -19.60
C ALA A 23 0.43 -50.50 -18.41
N GLY A 24 1.65 -51.04 -18.42
CA GLY A 24 2.15 -52.00 -17.43
C GLY A 24 1.46 -53.36 -17.46
N VAL A 25 0.98 -53.81 -18.63
CA VAL A 25 0.25 -55.07 -18.84
C VAL A 25 1.17 -56.12 -19.46
N THR A 26 1.16 -57.36 -18.95
CA THR A 26 2.07 -58.45 -19.38
C THR A 26 1.49 -59.37 -20.46
N TYR A 27 0.37 -58.99 -21.08
CA TYR A 27 -0.31 -59.80 -22.08
C TYR A 27 0.49 -59.90 -23.40
N ASN A 28 0.64 -61.12 -23.92
CA ASN A 28 1.32 -61.39 -25.18
C ASN A 28 0.37 -61.25 -26.38
N ALA A 29 0.59 -60.23 -27.22
CA ALA A 29 -0.21 -59.94 -28.40
C ALA A 29 -0.18 -61.06 -29.47
N SER A 30 0.82 -61.95 -29.46
CA SER A 30 0.88 -63.07 -30.42
C SER A 30 -0.27 -64.06 -30.28
N LYS A 31 -1.02 -64.02 -29.17
CA LYS A 31 -2.19 -64.86 -28.90
C LYS A 31 -3.44 -64.46 -29.70
N LEU A 32 -3.48 -63.24 -30.27
CA LEU A 32 -4.66 -62.69 -30.94
C LEU A 32 -4.65 -63.03 -32.43
N ASN A 33 -5.45 -63.98 -32.89
CA ASN A 33 -5.30 -64.62 -34.20
C ASN A 33 -5.98 -63.90 -35.37
N SER A 34 -6.93 -63.00 -35.07
CA SER A 34 -7.68 -62.21 -36.04
C SER A 34 -7.50 -60.70 -35.82
N LYS A 35 -7.96 -59.91 -36.80
CA LYS A 35 -7.97 -58.44 -36.68
C LYS A 35 -8.97 -58.03 -35.59
N GLU A 36 -10.13 -58.66 -35.56
CA GLU A 36 -11.25 -58.39 -34.66
C GLU A 36 -10.86 -58.63 -33.20
N GLU A 37 -10.14 -59.73 -32.91
CA GLU A 37 -9.59 -59.99 -31.57
C GLU A 37 -8.62 -58.90 -31.11
N CYS A 38 -7.82 -58.34 -32.03
CA CYS A 38 -6.92 -57.23 -31.71
C CYS A 38 -7.68 -55.93 -31.42
N GLU A 39 -8.73 -55.63 -32.19
CA GLU A 39 -9.57 -54.44 -31.98
C GLU A 39 -10.33 -54.53 -30.66
N GLU A 40 -10.90 -55.69 -30.33
CA GLU A 40 -11.61 -55.92 -29.07
C GLU A 40 -10.67 -55.81 -27.85
N TYR A 41 -9.46 -56.36 -27.96
CA TYR A 41 -8.44 -56.23 -26.92
C TYR A 41 -8.09 -54.75 -26.66
N LEU A 42 -7.82 -53.99 -27.73
CA LEU A 42 -7.50 -52.56 -27.61
C LEU A 42 -8.64 -51.77 -26.99
N LEU A 43 -9.88 -52.05 -27.38
CA LEU A 43 -11.06 -51.38 -26.86
C LEU A 43 -11.24 -51.65 -25.35
N ASN A 44 -10.99 -52.88 -24.90
CA ASN A 44 -11.02 -53.23 -23.49
C ASN A 44 -9.84 -52.64 -22.70
N LEU A 45 -8.64 -52.63 -23.29
CA LEU A 45 -7.47 -51.98 -22.69
C LEU A 45 -7.73 -50.48 -22.47
N ILE A 46 -8.26 -49.77 -23.47
CA ILE A 46 -8.61 -48.35 -23.38
C ILE A 46 -9.66 -48.11 -22.30
N LYS A 47 -10.72 -48.92 -22.24
CA LYS A 47 -11.74 -48.82 -21.18
C LYS A 47 -11.10 -48.97 -19.80
N ASN A 48 -10.26 -49.98 -19.60
CA ASN A 48 -9.61 -50.23 -18.32
C ASN A 48 -8.63 -49.12 -17.93
N LEU A 49 -7.89 -48.57 -18.90
CA LEU A 49 -6.97 -47.44 -18.68
C LEU A 49 -7.72 -46.14 -18.37
N ARG A 50 -8.86 -45.88 -19.03
CA ARG A 50 -9.73 -44.74 -18.73
C ARG A 50 -10.29 -44.79 -17.30
N HIS A 51 -10.51 -45.99 -16.77
CA HIS A 51 -11.04 -46.21 -15.42
C HIS A 51 -9.96 -46.43 -14.36
N LYS A 52 -8.67 -46.54 -14.74
CA LYS A 52 -7.57 -46.47 -13.79
C LYS A 52 -7.50 -45.04 -13.26
N LYS A 53 -7.71 -44.90 -11.94
CA LYS A 53 -7.60 -43.64 -11.21
C LYS A 53 -6.24 -43.01 -11.55
N GLN A 54 -6.23 -41.87 -12.25
CA GLN A 54 -5.01 -41.09 -12.41
C GLN A 54 -4.55 -40.76 -11.00
N ASP A 55 -3.34 -41.20 -10.63
CA ASP A 55 -2.78 -41.01 -9.30
C ASP A 55 -2.30 -39.56 -9.16
N ASN A 56 -3.25 -38.62 -9.22
CA ASN A 56 -3.03 -37.16 -9.14
C ASN A 56 -2.67 -36.71 -7.71
N LYS A 57 -2.27 -37.65 -6.84
CA LYS A 57 -1.95 -37.41 -5.43
C LYS A 57 -0.84 -36.38 -5.26
N ALA A 58 0.14 -36.35 -6.17
CA ALA A 58 1.19 -35.33 -6.17
C ALA A 58 0.62 -33.93 -6.45
N TYR A 59 -0.20 -33.79 -7.50
CA TYR A 59 -0.85 -32.54 -7.85
C TYR A 59 -1.82 -32.04 -6.77
N VAL A 60 -2.57 -32.93 -6.12
CA VAL A 60 -3.47 -32.56 -5.02
C VAL A 60 -2.68 -32.00 -3.83
N LYS A 61 -1.56 -32.63 -3.46
CA LYS A 61 -0.68 -32.11 -2.39
C LYS A 61 -0.08 -30.75 -2.73
N GLU A 62 0.34 -30.57 -3.97
CA GLU A 62 0.88 -29.29 -4.44
C GLU A 62 -0.20 -28.19 -4.40
N ILE A 63 -1.43 -28.49 -4.83
CA ILE A 63 -2.57 -27.58 -4.75
C ILE A 63 -2.90 -27.21 -3.29
N GLU A 64 -2.87 -28.17 -2.36
CA GLU A 64 -3.11 -27.90 -0.94
C GLU A 64 -2.02 -27.00 -0.34
N SER A 65 -0.75 -27.29 -0.62
CA SER A 65 0.37 -26.45 -0.18
C SER A 65 0.27 -25.02 -0.73
N LEU A 66 -0.09 -24.86 -2.00
CA LEU A 66 -0.25 -23.55 -2.63
C LEU A 66 -1.42 -22.76 -2.03
N LYS A 67 -2.51 -23.44 -1.65
CA LYS A 67 -3.65 -22.80 -0.97
C LYS A 67 -3.24 -22.26 0.40
N GLU A 68 -2.48 -23.05 1.16
CA GLU A 68 -1.99 -22.64 2.49
C GLU A 68 -1.04 -21.43 2.37
N GLU A 69 -0.14 -21.43 1.40
CA GLU A 69 0.75 -20.29 1.14
C GLU A 69 -0.03 -19.02 0.76
N ILE A 70 -1.04 -19.13 -0.11
CA ILE A 70 -1.93 -18.01 -0.48
C ILE A 70 -2.68 -17.47 0.73
N GLU A 71 -3.11 -18.33 1.65
CA GLU A 71 -3.82 -17.91 2.86
C GLU A 71 -2.92 -17.14 3.83
N ILE A 72 -1.69 -17.62 4.04
CA ILE A 72 -0.67 -16.94 4.84
C ILE A 72 -0.35 -15.57 4.24
N LEU A 73 -0.11 -15.52 2.92
CA LEU A 73 0.19 -14.27 2.21
C LEU A 73 -0.96 -13.26 2.30
N ASN A 74 -2.21 -13.70 2.12
CA ASN A 74 -3.38 -12.84 2.25
C ASN A 74 -3.53 -12.27 3.66
N THR A 75 -3.27 -13.09 4.69
CA THR A 75 -3.30 -12.65 6.08
C THR A 75 -2.22 -11.61 6.37
N GLY A 76 -1.00 -11.85 5.87
CA GLY A 76 0.10 -10.89 5.96
C GLY A 76 -0.21 -9.57 5.24
N ASN A 77 -0.80 -9.62 4.06
CA ASN A 77 -1.14 -8.44 3.27
C ASN A 77 -2.21 -7.58 3.97
N LYS A 78 -3.25 -8.20 4.56
CA LYS A 78 -4.26 -7.49 5.37
C LYS A 78 -3.64 -6.77 6.57
N ARG A 79 -2.66 -7.40 7.24
CA ARG A 79 -1.95 -6.77 8.36
C ARG A 79 -1.09 -5.59 7.90
N LEU A 80 -0.43 -5.70 6.76
CA LEU A 80 0.35 -4.60 6.20
C LEU A 80 -0.54 -3.42 5.78
N GLU A 81 -1.72 -3.69 5.22
CA GLU A 81 -2.70 -2.64 4.90
C GLU A 81 -3.19 -1.90 6.15
N SER A 82 -3.45 -2.61 7.25
CA SER A 82 -3.89 -1.99 8.50
C SER A 82 -2.77 -1.16 9.15
N GLU A 83 -1.54 -1.67 9.19
CA GLU A 83 -0.36 -0.92 9.67
C GLU A 83 -0.10 0.33 8.82
N LYS A 84 -0.17 0.20 7.49
CA LYS A 84 -0.01 1.35 6.57
C LYS A 84 -1.08 2.42 6.84
N MET A 85 -2.34 2.03 7.01
CA MET A 85 -3.40 2.99 7.33
C MET A 85 -3.19 3.65 8.69
N PHE A 86 -2.73 2.91 9.69
CA PHE A 86 -2.41 3.46 11.00
C PHE A 86 -1.35 4.56 10.91
N TYR A 87 -0.23 4.32 10.23
CA TYR A 87 0.83 5.32 10.05
C TYR A 87 0.38 6.53 9.24
N ILE A 88 -0.44 6.34 8.20
CA ILE A 88 -1.02 7.45 7.42
C ILE A 88 -1.89 8.34 8.32
N THR A 89 -2.70 7.75 9.20
CA THR A 89 -3.54 8.50 10.13
C THR A 89 -2.70 9.29 11.13
N GLN A 90 -1.69 8.67 11.75
CA GLN A 90 -0.79 9.38 12.67
C GLN A 90 -0.07 10.55 12.01
N ALA A 91 0.45 10.36 10.79
CA ALA A 91 1.12 11.42 10.05
C ALA A 91 0.17 12.59 9.73
N LYS A 92 -1.10 12.29 9.39
CA LYS A 92 -2.12 13.32 9.16
C LYS A 92 -2.47 14.09 10.44
N GLU A 93 -2.62 13.40 11.56
CA GLU A 93 -2.91 14.02 12.85
C GLU A 93 -1.75 14.91 13.33
N ALA A 94 -0.52 14.39 13.26
CA ALA A 94 0.68 15.18 13.60
C ALA A 94 0.83 16.42 12.71
N GLY A 95 0.50 16.30 11.41
CA GLY A 95 0.49 17.45 10.49
C GLY A 95 -0.56 18.51 10.84
N LYS A 96 -1.74 18.10 11.33
CA LYS A 96 -2.77 19.04 11.81
C LYS A 96 -2.35 19.74 13.09
N ILE A 97 -1.89 18.99 14.09
CA ILE A 97 -1.41 19.56 15.37
C ILE A 97 -0.31 20.59 15.11
N LYS A 98 0.67 20.25 14.26
CA LYS A 98 1.75 21.17 13.90
C LYS A 98 1.22 22.46 13.26
N LYS A 99 0.21 22.36 12.39
CA LYS A 99 -0.41 23.52 11.74
C LYS A 99 -1.16 24.39 12.75
N ASP A 100 -1.92 23.77 13.65
CA ASP A 100 -2.66 24.47 14.71
C ASP A 100 -1.67 25.20 15.66
N ASP A 101 -0.58 24.54 16.05
CA ASP A 101 0.51 25.14 16.85
C ASP A 101 1.16 26.33 16.12
N GLU A 102 1.43 26.21 14.82
CA GLU A 102 2.00 27.29 14.01
C GLU A 102 1.06 28.49 13.91
N GLU A 103 -0.24 28.26 13.71
CA GLU A 103 -1.28 29.30 13.69
C GLU A 103 -1.40 29.99 15.06
N GLU A 104 -1.36 29.23 16.16
CA GLU A 104 -1.39 29.77 17.53
C GLU A 104 -0.14 30.61 17.84
N ILE A 105 1.05 30.13 17.48
CA ILE A 105 2.31 30.86 17.63
C ILE A 105 2.27 32.16 16.82
N GLU A 106 1.79 32.12 15.58
CA GLU A 106 1.67 33.31 14.73
C GLU A 106 0.68 34.32 15.32
N TYR A 107 -0.47 33.85 15.80
CA TYR A 107 -1.46 34.66 16.50
C TYR A 107 -0.85 35.42 17.68
N PHE A 108 -0.15 34.71 18.57
CA PHE A 108 0.49 35.33 19.73
C PHE A 108 1.62 36.29 19.34
N LYS A 109 2.44 35.96 18.34
CA LYS A 109 3.48 36.86 17.83
C LYS A 109 2.90 38.16 17.29
N ASN A 110 1.84 38.09 16.48
CA ASN A 110 1.19 39.26 15.91
C ASN A 110 0.56 40.12 17.01
N ARG A 111 -0.10 39.49 17.99
CA ARG A 111 -0.66 40.20 19.14
C ARG A 111 0.43 40.91 19.95
N THR A 112 1.51 40.23 20.31
CA THR A 112 2.64 40.85 21.04
C THR A 112 3.27 42.00 20.28
N ARG A 113 3.45 41.87 18.95
CA ARG A 113 3.94 42.96 18.10
C ARG A 113 3.01 44.17 18.12
N PHE A 114 1.70 43.95 18.08
CA PHE A 114 0.70 45.00 18.19
C PHE A 114 0.81 45.73 19.53
N TRP A 115 0.83 45.01 20.66
CA TRP A 115 0.97 45.62 21.99
C TRP A 115 2.24 46.46 22.12
N HIS A 116 3.38 45.95 21.66
CA HIS A 116 4.64 46.71 21.69
C HIS A 116 4.56 47.98 20.84
N LYS A 117 3.93 47.91 19.66
CA LYS A 117 3.74 49.07 18.80
C LYS A 117 2.83 50.11 19.49
N SER A 118 1.68 49.68 20.00
CA SER A 118 0.74 50.57 20.69
C SER A 118 1.37 51.23 21.93
N TYR A 119 2.09 50.45 22.74
CA TYR A 119 2.80 50.99 23.90
C TYR A 119 3.87 52.00 23.49
N ARG A 120 4.65 51.70 22.45
CA ARG A 120 5.64 52.63 21.91
C ARG A 120 4.98 53.92 21.44
N GLU A 121 3.90 53.84 20.67
CA GLU A 121 3.17 55.02 20.20
C GLU A 121 2.61 55.86 21.37
N GLU A 122 2.05 55.22 22.40
CA GLU A 122 1.57 55.92 23.60
C GLU A 122 2.71 56.58 24.38
N THR A 123 3.83 55.88 24.57
CA THR A 123 4.99 56.46 25.26
C THR A 123 5.59 57.64 24.48
N GLU A 124 5.65 57.56 23.15
CA GLU A 124 6.08 58.65 22.29
C GLU A 124 5.12 59.86 22.40
N LYS A 125 3.80 59.63 22.33
CA LYS A 125 2.79 60.69 22.55
C LYS A 125 2.91 61.32 23.93
N ASN A 126 3.01 60.51 24.98
CA ASN A 126 3.16 60.98 26.36
C ASN A 126 4.45 61.77 26.55
N ASN A 127 5.55 61.38 25.89
CA ASN A 127 6.79 62.14 25.90
C ASN A 127 6.63 63.51 25.23
N VAL A 128 5.91 63.58 24.10
CA VAL A 128 5.60 64.87 23.43
C VAL A 128 4.76 65.77 24.35
N ILE A 129 3.70 65.23 24.95
CA ILE A 129 2.84 65.95 25.90
C ILE A 129 3.66 66.45 27.09
N LYS A 130 4.53 65.60 27.65
CA LYS A 130 5.40 65.97 28.78
C LYS A 130 6.33 67.13 28.40
N LYS A 131 6.98 67.07 27.23
CA LYS A 131 7.84 68.16 26.73
C LYS A 131 7.05 69.46 26.55
N PHE A 132 5.85 69.38 26.01
CA PHE A 132 4.98 70.54 25.81
C PHE A 132 4.52 71.16 27.14
N ASN A 133 4.11 70.34 28.11
CA ASN A 133 3.74 70.81 29.46
C ASN A 133 4.92 71.48 30.18
N THR A 134 6.12 70.93 30.06
CA THR A 134 7.33 71.56 30.59
C THR A 134 7.57 72.92 29.95
N PHE A 135 7.42 73.05 28.62
CA PHE A 135 7.56 74.33 27.91
C PHE A 135 6.53 75.37 28.38
N LEU A 136 5.24 75.01 28.46
CA LEU A 136 4.20 75.92 28.97
C LEU A 136 4.47 76.37 30.40
N SER A 137 4.98 75.49 31.26
CA SER A 137 5.35 75.83 32.63
C SER A 137 6.42 76.93 32.67
N PHE A 138 7.41 76.89 31.77
CA PHE A 138 8.40 77.96 31.65
C PHE A 138 7.78 79.28 31.18
N VAL A 139 6.86 79.25 30.21
CA VAL A 139 6.17 80.45 29.71
C VAL A 139 5.39 81.13 30.84
N ILE A 140 4.61 80.37 31.62
CA ILE A 140 3.83 80.89 32.75
C ILE A 140 4.74 81.59 33.78
N VAL A 141 5.89 80.99 34.10
CA VAL A 141 6.86 81.58 35.04
C VAL A 141 7.44 82.89 34.50
N LEU A 142 7.80 82.94 33.21
CA LEU A 142 8.32 84.15 32.57
C LEU A 142 7.29 85.28 32.52
N GLU A 143 6.03 84.96 32.21
CA GLU A 143 4.91 85.91 32.24
C GLU A 143 4.70 86.46 33.65
N ALA A 144 4.65 85.59 34.66
CA ALA A 144 4.49 86.00 36.06
C ALA A 144 5.62 86.94 36.54
N LEU A 145 6.88 86.63 36.18
CA LEU A 145 8.03 87.50 36.46
C LEU A 145 7.90 88.86 35.76
N SER A 146 7.45 88.88 34.51
CA SER A 146 7.26 90.10 33.74
C SER A 146 6.18 91.01 34.34
N ILE A 147 5.05 90.42 34.76
CA ILE A 147 3.97 91.14 35.47
C ILE A 147 4.47 91.67 36.82
N ALA A 148 5.19 90.86 37.60
CA ALA A 148 5.75 91.29 38.88
C ALA A 148 6.72 92.47 38.72
N MET A 149 7.58 92.45 37.70
CA MET A 149 8.48 93.57 37.38
C MET A 149 7.72 94.83 36.96
N LEU A 150 6.60 94.71 36.24
CA LEU A 150 5.75 95.84 35.86
C LEU A 150 5.03 96.46 37.07
N ILE A 151 4.59 95.65 38.04
CA ILE A 151 3.95 96.12 39.28
C ILE A 151 4.95 96.79 40.22
N TRP A 152 6.23 96.40 40.18
CA TRP A 152 7.29 96.98 41.01
C TRP A 152 7.82 98.33 40.48
N LYS A 153 7.24 98.86 39.40
CA LYS A 153 7.57 100.17 38.85
C LYS A 153 6.46 101.18 39.14
#